data_AF-A0A650LZC7-F1
#
_entry.id   AF-A0A650LZC7-F1
#
_cell.length_a   1.000
_cell.length_b   1.000
_cell.length_c   1.000
_cell.angle_alpha   90.00
_cell.angle_beta   90.00
_cell.angle_gamma   90.00
#
_symmetry.space_group_name_H-M   'P 1'
#
loop_
_entity.id
_entity.type
_entity.pdbx_description
1 polymer ?
#
loop_
_entity_poly.entity_id
_entity_poly.type
_entity_poly.pdbx_seq_one_letter_code
_entity_poly.pdbx_strand_id
1 'polypeptide(L)'
;MRKGEYDYIKGSTATKPARRSNVQNPNREYKETHKVKQDRKAKLKTKKKNDRRYVLSVAGIILCFGCATILGDSKVYNMQKQVRQLNTEINQMQEENEALKVKILKFSSLSNIQESAEAKLAMVMPQKEDTIKVNFSENYFKNVKDKTENEENHKESKGGIISKLFGFTK
;
A
#
# COMPACT_ATOMS: atom_id res chain seq x y z
N MET A 1 30.52 83.64 -103.07
CA MET A 1 31.28 83.10 -101.93
C MET A 1 30.29 82.58 -100.88
N ARG A 2 30.44 81.31 -100.50
CA ARG A 2 30.01 80.57 -99.27
C ARG A 2 28.61 80.79 -98.65
N LYS A 3 27.78 79.74 -98.85
CA LYS A 3 26.97 78.94 -97.90
C LYS A 3 26.72 79.46 -96.48
N GLY A 4 25.45 79.39 -96.09
CA GLY A 4 24.98 79.34 -94.71
C GLY A 4 23.48 79.09 -94.66
N GLU A 5 23.01 77.89 -95.06
CA GLU A 5 21.66 77.46 -94.76
C GLU A 5 21.58 77.16 -93.26
N TYR A 6 20.74 77.92 -92.54
CA TYR A 6 20.42 77.65 -91.14
C TYR A 6 19.17 76.78 -91.09
N ASP A 7 19.32 75.57 -90.56
CA ASP A 7 18.22 74.62 -90.39
C ASP A 7 17.45 74.98 -89.10
N TYR A 8 16.25 75.55 -89.27
CA TYR A 8 15.42 75.99 -88.14
C TYR A 8 14.59 74.83 -87.60
N ILE A 9 15.01 74.25 -86.48
CA ILE A 9 14.23 73.22 -85.78
C ILE A 9 13.16 73.90 -84.91
N LYS A 10 11.91 73.91 -85.38
CA LYS A 10 10.75 74.31 -84.56
C LYS A 10 10.35 73.16 -83.63
N GLY A 11 10.83 73.22 -82.39
CA GLY A 11 10.41 72.31 -81.32
C GLY A 11 11.31 72.38 -80.08
N SER A 12 10.85 71.79 -78.97
CA SER A 12 11.68 71.61 -77.78
C SER A 12 12.82 70.63 -78.09
N THR A 13 14.07 71.09 -77.99
CA THR A 13 15.29 70.28 -78.14
C THR A 13 15.67 69.52 -76.86
N ALA A 14 14.72 69.34 -75.93
CA ALA A 14 14.94 68.57 -74.72
C ALA A 14 15.25 67.11 -75.09
N THR A 15 16.41 66.63 -74.64
CA THR A 15 16.84 65.24 -74.80
C THR A 15 15.83 64.30 -74.15
N LYS A 16 15.13 63.52 -74.98
CA LYS A 16 14.16 62.51 -74.52
C LYS A 16 14.90 61.52 -73.61
N PRO A 17 14.56 61.40 -72.32
CA PRO A 17 15.28 60.49 -71.44
C PRO A 17 15.08 59.06 -71.93
N ALA A 18 16.20 58.34 -72.08
CA ALA A 18 16.18 56.94 -72.46
C ALA A 18 15.45 56.13 -71.39
N ARG A 19 14.28 55.58 -71.73
CA ARG A 19 13.52 54.73 -70.83
C ARG A 19 14.31 53.43 -70.67
N ARG A 20 14.96 53.22 -69.52
CA ARG A 20 15.55 51.92 -69.19
C ARG A 20 14.39 50.93 -69.09
N SER A 21 14.22 50.07 -70.11
CA SER A 21 13.41 48.87 -69.96
C SER A 21 14.17 47.95 -69.01
N ASN A 22 13.87 48.04 -67.71
CA ASN A 22 14.25 46.98 -66.79
C ASN A 22 13.40 45.76 -67.18
N VAL A 23 13.85 45.01 -68.19
CA VAL A 23 13.28 43.72 -68.56
C VAL A 23 13.75 42.75 -67.49
N GLN A 24 13.11 42.84 -66.33
CA GLN A 24 13.31 41.90 -65.26
C GLN A 24 12.79 40.56 -65.76
N ASN A 25 13.70 39.62 -66.02
CA ASN A 25 13.35 38.29 -66.54
C ASN A 25 12.26 37.66 -65.65
N PRO A 26 11.00 37.51 -66.12
CA PRO A 26 9.87 37.09 -65.27
C PRO A 26 10.08 35.68 -64.68
N ASN A 27 10.93 34.89 -65.33
CA ASN A 27 11.29 33.54 -64.90
C ASN A 27 12.14 33.52 -63.61
N ARG A 28 12.92 34.57 -63.31
CA ARG A 28 13.73 34.64 -62.07
C ARG A 28 12.85 34.92 -60.86
N GLU A 29 11.96 35.90 -60.97
CA GLU A 29 11.01 36.27 -59.92
C GLU A 29 9.99 35.15 -59.64
N TYR A 30 9.53 34.45 -60.69
CA TYR A 30 8.76 33.22 -60.56
C TYR A 30 9.52 32.13 -59.76
N LYS A 31 10.79 31.86 -60.08
CA LYS A 31 11.57 30.83 -59.36
C LYS A 31 11.79 31.19 -57.90
N GLU A 32 12.06 32.46 -57.59
CA GLU A 32 12.26 32.93 -56.21
C GLU A 32 10.97 32.86 -55.40
N THR A 33 9.85 33.30 -55.95
CA THR A 33 8.54 33.21 -55.26
C THR A 33 8.11 31.75 -55.04
N HIS A 34 8.42 30.84 -55.95
CA HIS A 34 8.17 29.40 -55.77
C HIS A 34 9.04 28.77 -54.68
N LYS A 35 10.34 29.11 -54.62
CA LYS A 35 11.24 28.66 -53.55
C LYS A 35 10.76 29.16 -52.18
N VAL A 36 10.43 30.45 -52.07
CA VAL A 36 9.89 31.03 -50.83
C VAL A 36 8.61 30.33 -50.38
N LYS A 37 7.69 30.02 -51.32
CA LYS A 37 6.47 29.25 -51.02
C LYS A 37 6.79 27.83 -50.54
N GLN A 38 7.77 27.17 -51.14
CA GLN A 38 8.17 25.80 -50.79
C GLN A 38 8.86 25.75 -49.42
N ASP A 39 9.74 26.70 -49.12
CA ASP A 39 10.40 26.86 -47.83
C ASP A 39 9.40 27.18 -46.72
N ARG A 40 8.41 28.04 -47.01
CA ARG A 40 7.34 28.37 -46.06
C ARG A 40 6.47 27.13 -45.77
N LYS A 41 6.15 26.32 -46.78
CA LYS A 41 5.47 25.03 -46.59
C LYS A 41 6.32 24.03 -45.79
N ALA A 42 7.64 23.96 -46.04
CA ALA A 42 8.54 23.10 -45.29
C ALA A 42 8.61 23.49 -43.81
N LYS A 43 8.76 24.79 -43.51
CA LYS A 43 8.74 25.34 -42.14
C LYS A 43 7.42 25.09 -41.42
N LEU A 44 6.28 25.18 -42.10
CA LEU A 44 4.98 24.85 -41.51
C LEU A 44 4.86 23.36 -41.20
N LYS A 45 5.38 22.49 -42.07
CA LYS A 45 5.40 21.04 -41.83
C LYS A 45 6.31 20.66 -40.65
N THR A 46 7.47 21.29 -40.49
CA THR A 46 8.37 21.02 -39.36
C THR A 46 7.77 21.52 -38.04
N LYS A 47 7.15 22.70 -38.02
CA LYS A 47 6.39 23.19 -36.84
C LYS A 47 5.30 22.22 -36.43
N LYS A 48 4.43 21.80 -37.36
CA LYS A 48 3.36 20.82 -37.08
C LYS A 48 3.88 19.47 -36.56
N LYS A 49 5.05 19.02 -37.03
CA LYS A 49 5.70 17.79 -36.52
C LYS A 49 6.19 17.98 -35.08
N ASN A 50 6.78 19.13 -34.77
CA ASN A 50 7.26 19.45 -33.43
C ASN A 50 6.09 19.60 -32.45
N ASP A 51 5.01 20.26 -32.85
CA ASP A 51 3.79 20.39 -32.04
C ASP A 51 3.18 19.01 -31.73
N ARG A 52 3.13 18.13 -32.73
CA ARG A 52 2.68 16.72 -32.53
C ARG A 52 3.57 15.96 -31.55
N ARG A 53 4.89 16.15 -31.60
CA ARG A 53 5.83 15.53 -30.65
C ARG A 53 5.58 16.04 -29.23
N TYR A 54 5.38 17.34 -29.05
CA TYR A 54 5.07 17.92 -27.74
C TYR A 54 3.76 17.37 -27.17
N VAL A 55 2.70 17.35 -27.97
CA VAL A 55 1.40 16.78 -27.56
C VAL A 55 1.52 15.30 -27.21
N LEU A 56 2.28 14.52 -27.99
CA LEU A 56 2.55 13.11 -27.68
C LEU A 56 3.36 12.94 -26.38
N SER A 57 4.34 13.81 -26.12
CA SER A 57 5.10 13.78 -24.86
C SER A 57 4.22 14.08 -23.66
N VAL A 58 3.35 15.09 -23.74
CA VAL A 58 2.40 15.42 -22.65
C VAL A 58 1.40 14.28 -22.44
N ALA A 59 0.84 13.73 -23.53
CA ALA A 59 -0.04 12.56 -23.46
C ALA A 59 0.65 11.34 -22.83
N GLY A 60 1.93 11.12 -23.16
CA GLY A 60 2.75 10.05 -22.57
C GLY A 60 2.93 10.23 -21.06
N ILE A 61 3.18 11.45 -20.57
CA ILE A 61 3.30 11.72 -19.13
C ILE A 61 1.99 11.40 -18.41
N ILE A 62 0.84 11.84 -18.95
CA ILE A 62 -0.49 11.55 -18.37
C ILE A 62 -0.76 10.05 -18.34
N LEU A 63 -0.45 9.34 -19.43
CA LEU A 63 -0.59 7.88 -19.51
C LEU A 63 0.28 7.17 -18.45
N CYS A 64 1.56 7.56 -18.32
CA CYS A 64 2.45 7.00 -17.32
C CYS A 64 1.93 7.23 -15.90
N PHE A 65 1.43 8.44 -15.60
CA PHE A 65 0.81 8.74 -14.31
C PHE A 65 -0.43 7.87 -14.06
N GLY A 66 -1.31 7.72 -15.06
CA GLY A 66 -2.49 6.86 -14.96
C GLY A 66 -2.14 5.39 -14.69
N CYS A 67 -1.17 4.85 -15.44
CA CYS A 67 -0.67 3.48 -15.21
C CYS A 67 -0.04 3.33 -13.82
N ALA A 68 0.75 4.31 -13.37
CA ALA A 68 1.37 4.29 -12.05
C ALA A 68 0.33 4.29 -10.92
N THR A 69 -0.76 5.07 -11.05
CA THR A 69 -1.85 5.07 -10.06
C THR A 69 -2.54 3.71 -9.95
N ILE A 70 -2.90 3.09 -11.07
CA ILE A 70 -3.57 1.78 -11.10
C ILE A 70 -2.68 0.68 -10.50
N LEU A 71 -1.38 0.70 -10.83
CA LEU A 71 -0.42 -0.26 -10.27
C LEU A 71 -0.24 -0.06 -8.76
N GLY A 72 -0.21 1.18 -8.28
CA GLY A 72 -0.19 1.49 -6.85
C GLY A 72 -1.41 0.90 -6.12
N ASP A 73 -2.59 1.09 -6.70
CA ASP A 73 -3.84 0.60 -6.13
C ASP A 73 -3.86 -0.93 -5.99
N SER A 74 -3.26 -1.68 -6.93
CA SER A 74 -3.20 -3.15 -6.85
C SER A 74 -2.43 -3.66 -5.62
N LYS A 75 -1.33 -2.99 -5.25
CA LYS A 75 -0.54 -3.33 -4.06
C LYS A 75 -1.31 -2.99 -2.79
N VAL A 76 -1.95 -1.83 -2.77
CA VAL A 76 -2.81 -1.39 -1.66
C VAL A 76 -3.96 -2.36 -1.45
N TYR A 77 -4.61 -2.81 -2.53
CA TYR A 77 -5.72 -3.76 -2.48
C TYR A 77 -5.29 -5.13 -1.93
N ASN A 78 -4.11 -5.61 -2.33
CA ASN A 78 -3.54 -6.84 -1.80
C ASN A 78 -3.21 -6.72 -0.30
N MET A 79 -2.63 -5.60 0.14
CA MET A 79 -2.39 -5.35 1.56
C MET A 79 -3.70 -5.27 2.35
N GLN A 80 -4.72 -4.57 1.85
CA GLN A 80 -6.03 -4.52 2.50
C GLN A 80 -6.67 -5.91 2.60
N LYS A 81 -6.55 -6.73 1.56
CA LYS A 81 -7.03 -8.11 1.57
C LYS A 81 -6.34 -8.95 2.64
N GLN A 82 -5.01 -8.85 2.75
CA GLN A 82 -4.23 -9.55 3.79
C GLN A 82 -4.64 -9.11 5.19
N VAL A 83 -4.78 -7.80 5.42
CA VAL A 83 -5.24 -7.25 6.71
C VAL A 83 -6.64 -7.75 7.04
N ARG A 84 -7.55 -7.79 6.05
CA ARG A 84 -8.91 -8.31 6.26
C ARG A 84 -8.88 -9.80 6.62
N GLN A 85 -8.07 -10.59 5.92
CA GLN A 85 -7.93 -12.02 6.18
C GLN A 85 -7.36 -12.30 7.59
N LEU A 86 -6.33 -11.56 7.99
CA LEU A 86 -5.76 -11.66 9.34
C LEU A 86 -6.79 -11.30 10.41
N ASN A 87 -7.58 -10.24 10.21
CA ASN A 87 -8.63 -9.88 11.17
C ASN A 87 -9.73 -10.97 11.27
N THR A 88 -10.11 -11.58 10.14
CA THR A 88 -11.08 -12.69 10.18
C THR A 88 -10.52 -13.91 10.90
N GLU A 89 -9.24 -14.22 10.70
CA GLU A 89 -8.56 -15.34 11.37
C GLU A 89 -8.43 -15.08 12.88
N ILE A 90 -8.09 -13.85 13.30
CA ILE A 90 -8.06 -13.46 14.72
C ILE A 90 -9.44 -13.63 15.35
N ASN A 91 -10.50 -13.15 14.70
CA ASN A 91 -11.86 -13.28 15.23
C ASN A 91 -12.28 -14.75 15.35
N GLN A 92 -11.98 -15.57 14.33
CA GLN A 92 -12.25 -17.01 14.38
C GLN A 92 -11.48 -17.68 15.53
N MET A 93 -10.19 -17.39 15.70
CA MET A 93 -9.40 -17.93 16.81
C MET A 93 -9.89 -17.45 18.18
N GLN A 94 -10.44 -16.24 18.27
CA GLN A 94 -11.02 -15.74 19.51
C GLN A 94 -12.34 -16.46 19.84
N GLU A 95 -13.22 -16.64 18.86
CA GLU A 95 -14.45 -17.44 18.99
C GLU A 95 -14.15 -18.89 19.38
N GLU A 96 -13.13 -19.51 18.77
CA GLU A 96 -12.69 -20.86 19.11
C GLU A 96 -12.15 -20.95 20.54
N ASN A 97 -11.35 -19.98 20.97
CA ASN A 97 -10.85 -19.90 22.35
C ASN A 97 -11.98 -19.73 23.36
N GLU A 98 -12.97 -18.87 23.08
CA GLU A 98 -14.14 -18.70 23.94
C GLU A 98 -14.97 -19.98 24.01
N ALA A 99 -15.22 -20.63 22.87
CA ALA A 99 -15.92 -21.91 22.82
C ALA A 99 -15.17 -23.00 23.61
N LEU A 100 -13.85 -23.06 23.50
CA LEU A 100 -13.02 -24.01 24.25
C LEU A 100 -13.08 -23.72 25.75
N LYS A 101 -13.00 -22.45 26.16
CA LYS A 101 -13.15 -22.04 27.56
C LYS A 101 -14.50 -22.47 28.12
N VAL A 102 -15.58 -22.27 27.36
CA VAL A 102 -16.93 -22.73 27.76
C VAL A 102 -16.99 -24.25 27.89
N LYS A 103 -16.37 -25.00 26.96
CA LYS A 103 -16.30 -26.47 27.05
C LYS A 103 -15.55 -26.93 28.31
N ILE A 104 -14.41 -26.31 28.63
CA ILE A 104 -13.65 -26.61 29.84
C ILE A 104 -14.50 -26.33 31.08
N LEU A 105 -15.20 -25.19 31.13
CA LEU A 105 -16.09 -24.86 32.25
C LEU A 105 -17.24 -25.85 32.39
N LYS A 106 -17.82 -26.33 31.29
CA LYS A 106 -18.84 -27.39 31.33
C LYS A 106 -18.30 -28.71 31.85
N PHE A 107 -17.11 -29.13 31.41
CA PHE A 107 -16.49 -30.38 31.85
C PHE A 107 -16.04 -30.31 33.32
N SER A 108 -15.54 -29.15 33.75
CA SER A 108 -15.20 -28.86 35.15
C SER A 108 -16.44 -28.61 36.03
N SER A 109 -17.63 -28.46 35.45
CA SER A 109 -18.82 -28.17 36.23
C SER A 109 -19.17 -29.36 37.11
N LEU A 110 -19.63 -29.05 38.32
CA LEU A 110 -19.98 -30.05 39.32
C LEU A 110 -21.00 -31.08 38.79
N SER A 111 -21.90 -30.64 37.91
CA SER A 111 -22.90 -31.49 37.25
C SER A 111 -22.27 -32.56 36.37
N ASN A 112 -21.21 -32.24 35.62
CA ASN A 112 -20.55 -33.23 34.76
C ASN A 112 -19.71 -34.22 35.58
N ILE A 113 -19.08 -33.72 36.66
CA ILE A 113 -18.35 -34.56 37.61
C ILE A 113 -19.32 -35.51 38.33
N GLN A 114 -20.45 -35.02 38.80
CA GLN A 114 -21.50 -35.81 39.44
C GLN A 114 -22.05 -36.87 38.49
N GLU A 115 -22.42 -36.49 37.27
CA GLU A 115 -22.94 -37.43 36.26
C GLU A 115 -21.91 -38.52 35.91
N SER A 116 -20.63 -38.16 35.77
CA SER A 116 -19.58 -39.15 35.52
C SER A 116 -19.30 -40.04 36.75
N ALA A 117 -19.44 -39.53 37.97
CA ALA A 117 -19.27 -40.30 39.19
C ALA A 117 -20.43 -41.29 39.40
N GLU A 118 -21.67 -40.84 39.20
CA GLU A 118 -22.87 -41.67 39.29
C GLU A 118 -22.90 -42.72 38.18
N ALA A 119 -22.69 -42.32 36.92
CA ALA A 119 -22.85 -43.22 35.77
C ALA A 119 -21.67 -44.17 35.54
N LYS A 120 -20.43 -43.74 35.80
CA LYS A 120 -19.24 -44.57 35.51
C LYS A 120 -18.60 -45.20 36.74
N LEU A 121 -18.66 -44.53 37.88
CA LEU A 121 -18.03 -45.01 39.13
C LEU A 121 -19.06 -45.61 40.09
N ALA A 122 -20.34 -45.64 39.71
CA ALA A 122 -21.45 -46.07 40.56
C ALA A 122 -21.46 -45.39 41.94
N MET A 123 -20.93 -44.16 42.02
CA MET A 123 -21.02 -43.36 43.24
C MET A 123 -22.47 -42.94 43.42
N VAL A 124 -23.10 -43.38 44.50
CA VAL A 124 -24.46 -42.96 44.87
C VAL A 124 -24.35 -41.96 46.01
N MET A 125 -25.10 -40.86 45.94
CA MET A 125 -25.15 -39.90 47.03
C MET A 125 -25.81 -40.56 48.26
N PRO A 126 -25.12 -40.63 49.42
CA PRO A 126 -25.62 -41.37 50.58
C PRO A 126 -26.92 -40.74 51.09
N GLN A 127 -27.92 -41.56 51.39
CA GLN A 127 -29.17 -41.09 51.96
C GLN A 127 -29.03 -40.91 53.48
N LYS A 128 -30.04 -40.32 54.13
CA LYS A 128 -30.00 -40.07 55.58
C LYS A 128 -29.95 -41.38 56.37
N GLU A 129 -30.49 -42.45 55.80
CA GLU A 129 -30.45 -43.79 56.38
C GLU A 129 -29.04 -44.39 56.41
N ASP A 130 -28.19 -44.03 55.43
CA ASP A 130 -26.81 -44.52 55.30
C ASP A 130 -25.80 -43.72 56.14
N THR A 131 -26.25 -42.63 56.78
CA THR A 131 -25.38 -41.71 57.52
C THR A 131 -25.43 -41.99 59.02
N ILE A 132 -24.33 -42.52 59.57
CA ILE A 132 -24.18 -42.69 61.02
C ILE A 132 -23.57 -41.42 61.62
N LYS A 133 -24.31 -40.72 62.47
CA LYS A 133 -23.78 -39.58 63.23
C LYS A 133 -23.01 -40.09 64.45
N VAL A 134 -21.68 -40.09 64.35
CA VAL A 134 -20.79 -40.43 65.46
C VAL A 134 -20.52 -39.18 66.28
N ASN A 135 -20.73 -39.27 67.60
CA ASN A 135 -20.44 -38.19 68.53
C ASN A 135 -18.99 -38.29 69.01
N PHE A 136 -18.15 -37.31 68.65
CA PHE A 136 -16.73 -37.24 69.03
C PHE A 136 -16.48 -36.55 70.38
N SER A 137 -17.47 -36.46 71.27
CA SER A 137 -17.33 -35.79 72.57
C SER A 137 -16.29 -36.45 73.50
N GLU A 138 -15.91 -37.70 73.25
CA GLU A 138 -14.85 -38.38 73.99
C GLU A 138 -13.54 -38.44 73.20
N ASN A 139 -12.43 -38.32 73.91
CA ASN A 139 -11.08 -38.43 73.33
C ASN A 139 -10.78 -39.91 72.98
N TYR A 140 -11.14 -40.32 71.76
CA TYR A 140 -10.92 -41.67 71.24
C TYR A 140 -9.46 -41.96 70.83
N PHE A 141 -8.57 -40.95 70.85
CA PHE A 141 -7.18 -41.05 70.41
C PHE A 141 -6.15 -40.81 71.54
N LYS A 142 -6.42 -41.21 72.79
CA LYS A 142 -5.49 -41.02 73.93
C LYS A 142 -4.09 -41.65 73.74
N ASN A 143 -3.91 -42.54 72.76
CA ASN A 143 -2.65 -43.22 72.48
C ASN A 143 -1.97 -42.80 71.16
N VAL A 144 -2.54 -41.87 70.40
CA VAL A 144 -1.83 -41.25 69.28
C VAL A 144 -1.02 -40.11 69.89
N LYS A 145 0.20 -40.44 70.36
CA LYS A 145 1.18 -39.41 70.69
C LYS A 145 1.45 -38.64 69.40
N ASP A 146 1.00 -37.40 69.37
CA ASP A 146 1.51 -36.38 68.46
C ASP A 146 3.04 -36.35 68.60
N LYS A 147 3.72 -37.00 67.66
CA LYS A 147 5.12 -36.67 67.37
C LYS A 147 5.08 -35.39 66.53
N THR A 148 4.79 -34.28 67.19
CA THR A 148 4.96 -32.97 66.58
C THR A 148 6.32 -32.44 67.00
N GLU A 149 7.06 -31.99 65.99
CA GLU A 149 8.29 -31.19 66.05
C GLU A 149 9.61 -31.93 66.29
N ASN A 150 10.21 -32.36 65.18
CA ASN A 150 11.58 -31.93 64.91
C ASN A 150 11.61 -31.32 63.50
N GLU A 151 11.79 -30.00 63.48
CA GLU A 151 12.19 -29.26 62.30
C GLU A 151 13.55 -29.79 61.82
N GLU A 152 13.57 -30.53 60.72
CA GLU A 152 14.79 -30.74 59.95
C GLU A 152 14.53 -30.46 58.47
N ASN A 153 14.86 -29.22 58.10
CA ASN A 153 15.60 -28.85 56.90
C ASN A 153 15.36 -29.74 55.65
N HIS A 154 14.25 -29.52 54.95
CA HIS A 154 14.18 -29.92 53.55
C HIS A 154 14.61 -28.77 52.65
N LYS A 155 15.87 -28.83 52.22
CA LYS A 155 16.50 -27.93 51.24
C LYS A 155 15.57 -27.64 50.06
N GLU A 156 15.27 -26.36 49.85
CA GLU A 156 14.77 -25.86 48.58
C GLU A 156 15.81 -26.11 47.49
N SER A 157 15.61 -27.19 46.73
CA SER A 157 16.08 -27.25 45.35
C SER A 157 15.08 -26.48 44.50
N LYS A 158 15.47 -25.28 44.05
CA LYS A 158 15.23 -24.71 42.71
C LYS A 158 15.70 -23.25 42.63
N GLY A 159 17.02 -23.06 42.76
CA GLY A 159 17.71 -21.86 42.25
C GLY A 159 17.76 -21.89 40.72
N GLY A 160 16.61 -21.73 40.07
CA GLY A 160 16.51 -21.62 38.61
C GLY A 160 16.53 -20.15 38.17
N ILE A 161 17.66 -19.70 37.63
CA ILE A 161 17.83 -18.58 36.67
C ILE A 161 17.57 -17.15 37.21
N ILE A 162 16.67 -16.95 38.18
CA ILE A 162 16.18 -15.61 38.57
C ILE A 162 17.17 -14.86 39.49
N SER A 163 17.95 -15.56 40.32
CA SER A 163 18.88 -14.91 41.26
C SER A 163 20.15 -14.34 40.61
N LYS A 164 20.53 -14.78 39.40
CA LYS A 164 21.66 -14.21 38.65
C LYS A 164 21.31 -12.90 37.93
N LEU A 165 20.03 -12.65 37.64
CA LEU A 165 19.59 -11.43 36.96
C LEU A 165 19.50 -10.24 37.92
N PHE A 166 19.14 -10.46 39.19
CA PHE A 166 19.02 -9.38 40.18
C PHE A 166 20.35 -8.92 40.80
N GLY A 167 21.45 -9.62 40.53
CA GLY A 167 22.79 -9.25 41.01
C GLY A 167 23.61 -8.39 40.04
N PHE A 168 23.11 -8.14 38.82
CA PHE A 168 23.85 -7.36 37.80
C PHE A 168 23.37 -5.91 37.65
N THR A 169 22.44 -5.47 38.49
CA THR A 169 22.01 -4.06 38.54
C THR A 169 22.18 -3.49 39.94
N LYS A 170 23.44 -3.35 40.38
CA LYS A 170 23.88 -2.27 41.25
C LYS A 170 25.37 -2.00 41.05
#